data_AF-A0A7V4MP94-F1
#
_entry.id   AF-A0A7V4MP94-F1
#
_cell.length_a   1.000
_cell.length_b   1.000
_cell.length_c   1.000
_cell.angle_alpha   90.00
_cell.angle_beta   90.00
_cell.angle_gamma   90.00
#
_symmetry.space_group_name_H-M   'P 1'
#
loop_
_entity.id
_entity.type
_entity.pdbx_description
1 polymer ?
#
loop_
_entity_poly.entity_id
_entity_poly.type
_entity_poly.pdbx_seq_one_letter_code
_entity_poly.pdbx_strand_id
1 'polypeptide(L)'
;MRPAILASAATAALAAVCLAVDQPNQKPDPAREEFFETRVRPVLVKSCQPCHGEKQQLGGLRVDSLAALLKGNSGGPVIVSGDPEKSV
;
A
#
# COMPACT_ATOMS: atom_id res chain seq x y z
N MET A 1 6.54 -32.82 47.31
CA MET A 1 5.35 -32.40 48.08
C MET A 1 5.18 -30.90 47.89
N ARG A 2 4.03 -30.45 47.39
CA ARG A 2 3.71 -29.03 47.08
C ARG A 2 3.21 -28.34 48.35
N PRO A 3 3.55 -27.07 48.60
CA PRO A 3 2.64 -26.17 49.30
C PRO A 3 2.05 -25.16 48.32
N ALA A 4 0.73 -25.07 48.37
CA ALA A 4 -0.08 -24.05 47.73
C ALA A 4 0.02 -22.74 48.53
N ILE A 5 0.19 -21.62 47.83
CA ILE A 5 -0.17 -20.29 48.36
C ILE A 5 -1.05 -19.63 47.30
N LEU A 6 -2.34 -19.59 47.60
CA LEU A 6 -3.32 -18.69 47.02
C LEU A 6 -3.19 -17.33 47.72
N ALA A 7 -3.12 -16.24 46.97
CA ALA A 7 -4.02 -15.07 47.08
C ALA A 7 -3.40 -13.79 46.49
N SER A 8 -4.29 -12.97 45.93
CA SER A 8 -4.19 -11.51 45.70
C SER A 8 -3.47 -11.10 44.40
N ALA A 9 -3.96 -10.18 43.58
CA ALA A 9 -5.10 -9.28 43.67
C ALA A 9 -5.49 -8.86 42.24
N ALA A 10 -6.77 -8.53 42.06
CA ALA A 10 -7.25 -7.78 40.90
C ALA A 10 -6.48 -6.46 40.76
N THR A 11 -6.00 -6.13 39.56
CA THR A 11 -6.04 -4.74 39.05
C THR A 11 -5.63 -4.65 37.58
N ALA A 12 -6.36 -3.79 36.87
CA ALA A 12 -6.02 -3.13 35.63
C ALA A 12 -6.00 -3.98 34.35
N ALA A 13 -7.19 -4.08 33.76
CA ALA A 13 -7.36 -4.08 32.32
C ALA A 13 -6.54 -2.94 31.71
N LEU A 14 -5.33 -3.25 31.21
CA LEU A 14 -4.59 -2.31 30.38
C LEU A 14 -5.27 -2.29 29.02
N ALA A 15 -5.92 -1.16 28.77
CA ALA A 15 -6.66 -0.83 27.57
C ALA A 15 -5.91 -1.26 26.31
N ALA A 16 -6.59 -2.06 25.49
CA ALA A 16 -6.30 -2.21 24.08
C ALA A 16 -6.42 -0.83 23.43
N VAL A 17 -5.31 -0.09 23.41
CA VAL A 17 -5.13 0.98 22.43
C VAL A 17 -4.96 0.25 21.10
N CYS A 18 -6.09 0.03 20.44
CA CYS A 18 -6.11 -0.20 19.02
C CYS A 18 -5.42 1.02 18.40
N LEU A 19 -4.12 0.92 18.12
CA LEU A 19 -3.49 1.84 17.19
C LEU A 19 -4.30 1.72 15.91
N ALA A 20 -4.99 2.81 15.57
CA ALA A 20 -5.69 2.95 14.32
C ALA A 20 -4.68 2.63 13.21
N VAL A 21 -4.89 1.49 12.55
CA VAL A 21 -4.29 1.18 11.27
C VAL A 21 -4.49 2.41 10.39
N ASP A 22 -3.38 3.00 9.97
CA ASP A 22 -3.34 3.95 8.86
C ASP A 22 -4.00 3.24 7.67
N GLN A 23 -5.26 3.58 7.35
CA GLN A 23 -6.03 2.88 6.33
C GLN A 23 -5.51 3.28 4.94
N PRO A 24 -4.87 2.39 4.17
CA PRO A 24 -4.40 2.72 2.83
C PRO A 24 -5.52 2.71 1.78
N ASN A 25 -6.79 2.89 2.20
CA ASN A 25 -7.96 2.66 1.36
C ASN A 25 -8.88 3.90 1.30
N GLN A 26 -8.28 5.08 1.22
CA GLN A 26 -8.99 6.26 0.75
C GLN A 26 -9.10 6.13 -0.77
N LYS A 27 -10.33 6.10 -1.30
CA LYS A 27 -10.58 6.17 -2.74
C LYS A 27 -9.83 7.39 -3.30
N PRO A 28 -9.12 7.29 -4.44
CA PRO A 28 -8.36 8.41 -4.97
C PRO A 28 -9.24 9.65 -5.07
N ASP A 29 -8.72 10.77 -4.58
CA ASP A 29 -9.31 12.09 -4.82
C ASP A 29 -9.55 12.25 -6.32
N PRO A 30 -10.78 12.57 -6.79
CA PRO A 30 -11.08 12.74 -8.20
C PRO A 30 -10.10 13.67 -8.93
N ALA A 31 -9.61 14.72 -8.27
CA ALA A 31 -8.63 15.62 -8.86
C ALA A 31 -7.26 14.94 -9.09
N ARG A 32 -6.86 14.02 -8.21
CA ARG A 32 -5.62 13.23 -8.38
C ARG A 32 -5.76 12.19 -9.48
N GLU A 33 -6.93 11.58 -9.60
CA GLU A 33 -7.22 10.63 -10.68
C GLU A 33 -7.22 11.35 -12.04
N GLU A 34 -7.86 12.50 -12.15
CA GLU A 34 -7.81 13.34 -13.36
C GLU A 34 -6.37 13.76 -13.70
N PHE A 35 -5.60 14.20 -12.71
CA PHE A 35 -4.19 14.55 -12.92
C PHE A 35 -3.37 13.35 -13.41
N PHE A 36 -3.57 12.16 -12.82
CA PHE A 36 -2.88 10.95 -13.28
C PHE A 36 -3.22 10.65 -14.73
N GLU A 37 -4.51 10.61 -15.08
CA GLU A 37 -4.96 10.27 -16.43
C GLU A 37 -4.48 11.30 -17.48
N THR A 38 -4.46 12.58 -17.15
CA THR A 38 -4.14 13.65 -18.12
C THR A 38 -2.65 13.99 -18.17
N ARG A 39 -1.89 13.77 -17.10
CA ARG A 39 -0.49 14.23 -17.00
C ARG A 39 0.51 13.10 -16.86
N VAL A 40 0.17 12.01 -16.19
CA VAL A 40 1.10 10.92 -15.87
C VAL A 40 0.96 9.76 -16.85
N ARG A 41 -0.26 9.24 -17.02
CA ARG A 41 -0.56 8.09 -17.86
C ARG A 41 -0.06 8.22 -19.30
N PRO A 42 -0.16 9.37 -19.99
CA PRO A 42 0.33 9.49 -21.38
C PRO A 42 1.83 9.19 -21.52
N VAL A 43 2.62 9.54 -20.50
CA VAL A 43 4.06 9.26 -20.47
C VAL A 43 4.31 7.77 -20.29
N LEU A 44 3.60 7.14 -19.33
CA LEU A 44 3.72 5.71 -19.04
C LEU A 44 3.26 4.83 -20.20
N VAL A 45 2.15 5.20 -20.85
CA VAL A 45 1.60 4.50 -22.03
C VAL A 45 2.59 4.51 -23.18
N LYS A 46 3.24 5.66 -23.42
CA LYS A 46 4.18 5.84 -24.54
C LYS A 46 5.45 5.00 -24.38
N SER A 47 6.00 4.94 -23.16
CA SER A 47 7.36 4.41 -22.96
C SER A 47 7.42 3.10 -22.18
N CYS A 48 6.42 2.79 -21.34
CA CYS A 48 6.50 1.72 -20.36
C CYS A 48 5.44 0.62 -20.58
N GLN A 49 4.22 1.00 -20.97
CA GLN A 49 3.13 0.05 -21.22
C GLN A 49 3.45 -1.05 -22.26
N PRO A 50 4.28 -0.84 -23.30
CA PRO A 50 4.63 -1.92 -24.22
C PRO A 50 5.18 -3.17 -23.52
N CYS A 51 5.87 -2.99 -22.38
CA CYS A 51 6.46 -4.08 -21.60
C CYS A 51 5.81 -4.31 -20.22
N HIS A 52 5.07 -3.33 -19.71
CA HIS A 52 4.42 -3.35 -18.38
C HIS A 52 2.91 -3.03 -18.48
N GLY A 53 2.24 -3.59 -19.48
CA GLY A 53 0.81 -3.43 -19.74
C GLY A 53 0.04 -4.73 -19.60
N GLU A 54 -1.26 -4.72 -19.91
CA GLU A 54 -2.09 -5.93 -19.78
C GLU A 54 -1.56 -7.13 -20.58
N LYS A 55 -1.09 -6.87 -21.80
CA LYS A 55 -0.61 -7.88 -22.74
C LYS A 55 0.77 -8.45 -22.37
N GLN A 56 1.61 -7.67 -21.69
CA GLN A 56 2.95 -8.07 -21.29
C GLN A 56 3.31 -7.37 -19.97
N GLN A 57 3.63 -8.18 -18.95
CA GLN A 57 3.86 -7.73 -17.57
C GLN A 57 5.26 -8.14 -17.13
N LEU A 58 6.30 -7.60 -17.78
CA LEU A 58 7.68 -7.89 -17.38
C LEU A 58 7.88 -7.51 -15.90
N GLY A 59 8.54 -8.39 -15.16
CA GLY A 59 8.72 -8.22 -13.70
C GLY A 59 7.41 -8.18 -12.90
N GLY A 60 6.28 -8.62 -13.48
CA GLY A 60 4.97 -8.60 -12.83
C GLY A 60 4.39 -7.20 -12.59
N LEU A 61 4.91 -6.18 -13.27
CA LEU A 61 4.49 -4.78 -13.09
C LEU A 61 3.47 -4.36 -14.15
N ARG A 62 2.51 -3.53 -13.71
CA ARG A 62 1.47 -2.90 -14.55
C ARG A 62 1.45 -1.39 -14.33
N VAL A 63 1.54 -0.61 -15.41
CA VAL A 63 1.64 0.86 -15.36
C VAL A 63 0.55 1.61 -16.13
N ASP A 64 -0.39 0.87 -16.72
CA ASP A 64 -1.44 1.38 -17.61
C ASP A 64 -2.72 1.83 -16.86
N SER A 65 -2.74 1.71 -15.53
CA SER A 65 -3.75 2.32 -14.65
C SER A 65 -3.15 2.69 -13.29
N LEU A 66 -3.71 3.71 -12.64
CA LEU A 66 -3.25 4.16 -11.31
C LEU A 66 -3.34 3.04 -10.28
N ALA A 67 -4.44 2.29 -10.26
CA ALA A 67 -4.65 1.20 -9.31
C ALA A 67 -3.60 0.09 -9.48
N ALA A 68 -3.28 -0.29 -10.72
CA ALA A 68 -2.28 -1.33 -10.97
C ALA A 68 -0.86 -0.84 -10.63
N LEU A 69 -0.57 0.44 -10.89
CA LEU A 69 0.71 1.06 -10.56
C LEU A 69 0.94 1.12 -9.04
N LEU A 70 -0.09 1.50 -8.27
CA LEU A 70 -0.04 1.53 -6.80
C LEU A 70 0.02 0.14 -6.16
N LYS A 71 -0.55 -0.87 -6.82
CA LYS A 71 -0.40 -2.26 -6.38
C LYS A 71 1.05 -2.75 -6.44
N GLY A 72 1.83 -2.24 -7.39
CA GLY A 72 3.21 -2.68 -7.63
C GLY A 72 3.29 -4.08 -8.21
N ASN A 73 4.37 -4.80 -7.90
CA ASN A 73 4.64 -6.13 -8.43
C ASN A 73 4.78 -7.18 -7.31
N SER A 74 5.28 -8.37 -7.63
CA SER A 74 5.49 -9.44 -6.64
C SER A 74 6.51 -9.10 -5.54
N GLY A 75 7.37 -8.11 -5.76
CA GLY A 75 8.31 -7.58 -4.78
C GLY A 75 7.72 -6.54 -3.83
N GLY A 76 6.47 -6.11 -4.08
CA GLY A 76 5.78 -5.11 -3.27
C GLY A 76 5.52 -3.80 -4.01
N PRO A 77 5.26 -2.71 -3.26
CA PRO A 77 5.01 -1.39 -3.83
C PRO A 77 6.22 -0.86 -4.58
N VAL A 78 5.99 -0.31 -5.77
CA VAL A 78 7.00 0.42 -6.56
C VAL A 78 6.91 1.93 -6.35
N ILE A 79 5.76 2.43 -5.89
CA ILE A 79 5.54 3.84 -5.56
C ILE A 79 5.23 3.96 -4.07
N VAL A 80 5.96 4.86 -3.40
CA VAL A 80 5.68 5.30 -2.04
C VAL A 80 5.14 6.72 -2.09
N SER A 81 3.89 6.90 -1.65
CA SER A 81 3.21 8.19 -1.69
C SER A 81 3.95 9.25 -0.88
N GLY A 82 4.33 10.36 -1.52
CA GLY A 82 5.03 11.46 -0.87
C GLY A 82 6.52 11.25 -0.64
N ASP A 83 7.08 10.09 -1.01
CA ASP A 83 8.50 9.77 -0.81
C ASP A 83 9.10 9.15 -2.09
N PRO A 84 9.45 9.99 -3.09
CA PRO A 84 10.02 9.53 -4.35
C PRO A 84 11.32 8.75 -4.18
N GLU A 85 12.14 9.11 -3.17
CA GLU A 85 13.42 8.46 -2.89
C GLU A 85 13.27 7.01 -2.42
N LYS A 86 12.09 6.65 -1.90
CA LYS A 86 11.74 5.26 -1.54
C LYS A 86 10.95 4.52 -2.60
N SER A 87 10.70 5.14 -3.76
CA SER A 87 10.04 4.50 -4.90
C SER A 87 11.10 3.89 -5.83
N VAL A 88 10.80 2.74 -6.44
CA VAL A 88 11.75 1.93 -7.23
C VAL A 88 11.23 1.60 -8.62
#